data_AF-O50382-F1
#
_entry.id   AF-O50382-F1
#
_cell.length_a   1.000
_cell.length_b   1.000
_cell.length_c   1.000
_cell.angle_alpha   90.00
_cell.angle_beta   90.00
_cell.angle_gamma   90.00
#
_symmetry.space_group_name_H-M   'P 1'
#
loop_
_entity.id
_entity.type
_entity.pdbx_description
1 polymer ?
#
loop_
_entity_poly.entity_id
_entity_poly.type
_entity_poly.pdbx_seq_one_letter_code
_entity_poly.pdbx_strand_id
1 'polypeptide(L)'
;MSRQTFLRGAVGAPATSAVFPTILARATPGDGWASLASSIGGQVLLPANGRAFTSGKQIFNSNYSGLNPAAVVTVASQADVRKAVS
;
A
#
# COMPACT_ATOMS: atom_id res chain seq x y z
N MET A 1 -7.19 41.75 11.61
CA MET A 1 -6.37 40.53 11.70
C MET A 1 -6.33 39.89 10.31
N SER A 2 -5.29 40.16 9.52
CA SER A 2 -5.27 39.89 8.07
C SER A 2 -4.57 38.56 7.75
N ARG A 3 -5.15 37.78 6.82
CA ARG A 3 -4.67 36.47 6.34
C ARG A 3 -3.26 36.49 5.74
N GLN A 4 -2.71 37.67 5.50
CA GLN A 4 -1.41 37.85 4.89
C GLN A 4 -0.24 37.75 5.90
N THR A 5 -0.51 37.77 7.21
CA THR A 5 0.54 37.59 8.24
C THR A 5 0.95 36.11 8.40
N PHE A 6 0.10 35.15 8.04
CA PHE A 6 0.40 33.72 8.23
C PHE A 6 1.34 33.14 7.16
N LEU A 7 1.48 33.81 6.01
CA LEU A 7 2.28 33.30 4.88
C LEU A 7 3.75 33.76 4.87
N ARG A 8 4.18 34.58 5.84
CA ARG A 8 5.57 35.08 5.94
C ARG A 8 6.46 34.34 6.94
N GLY A 9 5.99 33.22 7.51
CA GLY A 9 6.70 32.49 8.57
C GLY A 9 7.50 31.25 8.16
N ALA A 10 7.45 30.80 6.91
CA ALA A 10 8.05 29.52 6.50
C ALA A 10 9.30 29.71 5.63
N VAL A 11 10.34 30.31 6.20
CA VAL A 11 11.71 30.29 5.64
C VAL A 11 12.60 29.67 6.72
N GLY A 12 12.89 28.39 6.62
CA GLY A 12 13.76 27.73 7.58
C GLY A 12 13.88 26.22 7.38
N ALA A 13 15.12 25.80 7.12
CA ALA A 13 15.65 24.44 7.13
C ALA A 13 15.32 23.52 5.93
N PRO A 14 16.31 23.22 5.06
CA PRO A 14 16.32 21.93 4.40
C PRO A 14 16.46 20.88 5.50
N ALA A 15 15.37 20.21 5.83
CA ALA A 15 15.44 19.00 6.62
C ALA A 15 16.35 18.03 5.85
N THR A 16 17.56 17.83 6.36
CA THR A 16 18.40 16.69 6.02
C THR A 16 17.69 15.44 6.53
N SER A 17 16.62 15.07 5.83
CA SER A 17 15.92 13.80 6.02
C SER A 17 16.97 12.75 5.76
N ALA A 18 17.41 12.09 6.82
CA ALA A 18 18.26 10.93 6.75
C ALA A 18 17.68 10.02 5.65
N VAL A 19 18.41 9.95 4.54
CA VAL A 19 18.28 8.93 3.50
C VAL A 19 18.71 7.61 4.12
N PHE A 20 17.91 7.13 5.09
CA PHE A 20 17.79 5.71 5.24
C PHE A 20 17.17 5.26 3.92
N PRO A 21 17.84 4.41 3.11
CA PRO A 21 17.06 3.55 2.25
C PRO A 21 16.24 2.77 3.25
N THR A 22 15.01 3.21 3.50
CA THR A 22 14.03 2.34 4.12
C THR A 22 14.06 1.17 3.17
N ILE A 23 14.67 0.06 3.60
CA ILE A 23 14.52 -1.22 2.94
C ILE A 23 13.03 -1.47 3.13
N LEU A 24 12.23 -0.91 2.23
CA LEU A 24 10.82 -1.16 2.12
C LEU A 24 10.82 -2.61 1.69
N ALA A 25 10.78 -3.52 2.66
CA ALA A 25 10.67 -4.94 2.42
C ALA A 25 9.47 -5.09 1.46
N ARG A 26 9.81 -5.37 0.20
CA ARG A 26 8.85 -5.54 -0.86
C ARG A 26 8.79 -7.02 -1.08
N ALA A 27 7.70 -7.63 -0.65
CA ALA A 27 7.51 -9.03 -0.94
C ALA A 27 7.27 -9.16 -2.45
N THR A 28 8.17 -9.88 -3.13
CA THR A 28 7.99 -10.19 -4.56
C THR A 28 6.85 -11.18 -4.68
N PRO A 29 5.83 -10.92 -5.51
CA PRO A 29 4.76 -11.89 -5.73
C PRO A 29 5.35 -13.14 -6.40
N GLY A 30 5.27 -14.29 -5.73
CA GLY A 30 5.66 -15.59 -6.32
C GLY A 30 4.72 -16.07 -7.42
N ASP A 31 5.03 -17.22 -8.00
CA ASP A 31 4.17 -17.88 -8.97
C ASP A 31 2.89 -18.39 -8.29
N GLY A 32 1.72 -18.21 -8.92
CA GLY A 32 0.44 -18.73 -8.41
C GLY A 32 -0.66 -17.69 -8.20
N TRP A 33 -0.34 -16.39 -8.11
CA TRP A 33 -1.37 -15.34 -7.91
C TRP A 33 -2.41 -15.29 -9.02
N ALA A 34 -2.03 -15.56 -10.27
CA ALA A 34 -2.96 -15.61 -11.40
C ALA A 34 -3.95 -16.78 -11.27
N SER A 35 -3.49 -17.93 -10.76
CA SER A 35 -4.35 -19.08 -10.46
C SER A 35 -5.34 -18.75 -9.35
N LEU A 36 -4.85 -18.14 -8.26
CA LEU A 36 -5.70 -17.68 -7.17
C LEU A 36 -6.76 -16.69 -7.67
N ALA A 37 -6.35 -15.67 -8.43
CA ALA A 37 -7.23 -14.65 -9.01
C ALA A 37 -8.34 -15.26 -9.87
N SER A 38 -8.05 -16.35 -10.58
CA SER A 38 -9.04 -17.06 -11.42
C SER A 38 -9.97 -17.95 -10.59
N SER A 39 -9.57 -18.31 -9.37
CA SER A 39 -10.29 -19.25 -8.52
C SER A 39 -11.28 -18.59 -7.55
N ILE A 40 -11.10 -17.31 -7.23
CA ILE A 40 -11.91 -16.58 -6.25
C ILE A 40 -12.99 -15.72 -6.94
N GLY A 41 -14.07 -15.43 -6.23
CA GLY A 41 -15.08 -14.47 -6.70
C GLY A 41 -14.64 -13.00 -6.52
N GLY A 42 -13.65 -12.77 -5.67
CA GLY A 42 -13.08 -11.45 -5.39
C GLY A 42 -11.93 -11.06 -6.33
N GLN A 43 -10.93 -10.35 -5.79
CA GLN A 43 -9.80 -9.82 -6.57
C GLN A 43 -8.46 -10.07 -5.89
N VAL A 44 -7.43 -10.30 -6.68
CA VAL A 44 -6.03 -10.29 -6.24
C VAL A 44 -5.37 -9.05 -6.83
N LEU A 45 -4.95 -8.14 -5.97
CA LEU A 45 -4.24 -6.91 -6.34
C LEU A 45 -2.74 -7.12 -6.07
N LEU A 46 -1.95 -7.08 -7.14
CA LEU A 46 -0.50 -7.14 -7.15
C LEU A 46 0.08 -5.73 -7.28
N PRO A 47 1.36 -5.50 -6.91
CA PRO A 47 2.04 -4.22 -7.15
C PRO A 47 1.92 -3.71 -8.59
N ALA A 48 1.86 -4.62 -9.57
CA ALA A 48 1.68 -4.29 -10.99
C ALA A 48 0.31 -3.69 -11.32
N ASN A 49 -0.72 -3.86 -10.47
CA ASN A 49 -2.03 -3.24 -10.63
C ASN A 49 -2.06 -1.74 -10.26
N GLY A 50 -0.93 -1.16 -9.85
CA GLY A 50 -0.77 0.30 -9.67
C GLY A 50 -1.70 0.88 -8.60
N ARG A 51 -2.52 1.88 -8.98
CA ARG A 51 -3.41 2.60 -8.05
C ARG A 51 -4.36 1.69 -7.27
N ALA A 52 -4.86 0.62 -7.89
CA ALA A 52 -5.74 -0.33 -7.22
C ALA A 52 -5.02 -0.97 -6.03
N PHE A 53 -3.76 -1.40 -6.22
CA PHE A 53 -2.92 -1.95 -5.15
C PHE A 53 -2.56 -0.89 -4.10
N THR A 54 -2.17 0.32 -4.53
CA THR A 54 -1.83 1.42 -3.60
C THR A 54 -3.00 1.77 -2.68
N SER A 55 -4.23 1.77 -3.20
CA SER A 55 -5.45 2.00 -2.44
C SER A 55 -5.79 0.78 -1.57
N GLY A 56 -5.74 -0.43 -2.12
CA GLY A 56 -6.12 -1.65 -1.42
C GLY A 56 -5.23 -1.98 -0.22
N LYS A 57 -3.96 -1.54 -0.21
CA LYS A 57 -3.06 -1.74 0.93
C LYS A 57 -3.15 -0.69 2.04
N GLN A 58 -3.94 0.39 1.86
CA GLN A 58 -4.02 1.44 2.87
C GLN A 58 -4.65 0.91 4.15
N ILE A 59 -4.05 1.26 5.28
CA ILE A 59 -4.61 1.01 6.61
C ILE A 59 -4.75 2.34 7.37
N PHE A 60 -5.56 2.35 8.43
CA PHE A 60 -5.85 3.57 9.19
C PHE A 60 -4.58 4.21 9.77
N ASN A 61 -3.59 3.40 10.17
CA ASN A 61 -2.35 3.89 10.75
C ASN A 61 -1.34 4.21 9.64
N SER A 62 -1.22 5.49 9.33
CA SER A 62 -0.35 6.00 8.26
C SER A 62 1.14 5.75 8.47
N ASN A 63 1.57 5.41 9.68
CA ASN A 63 2.97 5.02 9.94
C ASN A 63 3.39 3.80 9.13
N TYR A 64 2.43 2.99 8.65
CA TYR A 64 2.68 1.79 7.85
C TYR A 64 2.36 1.93 6.36
N SER A 65 1.96 3.11 5.87
CA SER A 65 1.62 3.31 4.45
C SER A 65 2.76 2.95 3.47
N GLY A 66 4.01 2.97 3.95
CA GLY A 66 5.19 2.55 3.20
C GLY A 66 5.34 1.05 3.00
N LEU A 67 4.72 0.19 3.81
CA LEU A 67 4.90 -1.27 3.77
C LEU A 67 4.33 -1.89 2.48
N ASN A 68 5.05 -2.82 1.85
CA ASN A 68 4.65 -3.37 0.55
C ASN A 68 4.44 -4.89 0.60
N PRO A 69 3.19 -5.36 0.80
CA PRO A 69 2.87 -6.78 0.75
C PRO A 69 3.03 -7.34 -0.67
N ALA A 70 3.10 -8.67 -0.80
CA ALA A 70 3.20 -9.33 -2.11
C ALA A 70 1.91 -9.20 -2.92
N ALA A 71 0.77 -9.25 -2.24
CA ALA A 71 -0.55 -9.09 -2.82
C ALA A 71 -1.51 -8.56 -1.75
N VAL A 72 -2.60 -7.93 -2.20
CA VAL A 72 -3.79 -7.68 -1.40
C VAL A 72 -4.91 -8.50 -2.02
N VAL A 73 -5.51 -9.40 -1.24
CA VAL A 73 -6.64 -10.22 -1.68
C VAL A 73 -7.93 -9.65 -1.11
N THR A 74 -8.82 -9.20 -1.99
CA THR A 74 -10.18 -8.79 -1.63
C THR A 74 -11.09 -10.00 -1.83
N VAL A 75 -11.71 -10.48 -0.76
CA VAL A 75 -12.57 -11.68 -0.78
C VAL A 75 -14.05 -11.29 -0.94
N ALA A 76 -14.82 -12.09 -1.68
CA ALA A 76 -16.27 -11.90 -1.84
C ALA A 76 -17.08 -12.96 -1.06
N SER A 77 -16.43 -14.03 -0.59
CA SER A 77 -17.07 -15.11 0.14
C SER A 77 -16.12 -15.77 1.16
N GLN A 78 -16.68 -16.54 2.10
CA GLN A 78 -15.87 -17.38 2.99
C GLN A 78 -15.08 -18.45 2.22
N ALA A 79 -15.60 -18.92 1.09
CA ALA A 79 -14.89 -19.86 0.23
C ALA A 79 -13.63 -19.23 -0.38
N ASP A 80 -13.65 -17.92 -0.69
CA ASP A 80 -12.44 -17.21 -1.17
C ASP A 80 -11.37 -17.12 -0.08
N VAL A 81 -11.76 -16.90 1.18
CA VAL A 81 -10.82 -16.91 2.31
C VAL A 81 -10.10 -18.25 2.39
N ARG A 82 -10.84 -19.36 2.28
CA ARG A 82 -10.25 -20.71 2.29
C ARG A 82 -9.24 -20.91 1.16
N LYS A 83 -9.54 -20.43 -0.05
CA LYS A 83 -8.64 -20.52 -1.21
C LYS A 83 -7.40 -19.64 -1.06
N ALA A 84 -7.50 -18.52 -0.34
CA ALA A 84 -6.39 -17.58 -0.15
C ALA A 84 -5.37 -18.02 0.92
N VAL A 85 -5.72 -18.97 1.81
CA VAL A 85 -4.86 -19.44 2.92
C VAL A 85 -4.31 -20.86 2.73
N SER A 86 -4.71 -21.52 1.65
CA SER A 86 -4.31 -22.89 1.28
C SER A 86 -3.11 -22.88 0.34
#